data_AF-A0A076KZB6-F1
#
_entry.id   AF-A0A076KZB6-F1
#
_cell.length_a   1.000
_cell.length_b   1.000
_cell.length_c   1.000
_cell.angle_alpha   90.00
_cell.angle_beta   90.00
_cell.angle_gamma   90.00
#
_symmetry.space_group_name_H-M   'P 1'
#
loop_
_entity.id
_entity.type
_entity.pdbx_description
1 polymer ?
#
loop_
_entity_poly.entity_id
_entity_poly.type
_entity_poly.pdbx_seq_one_letter_code
_entity_poly.pdbx_strand_id
1 'polypeptide(L)'
;MSTKTTDVVGSRVKKKHLKPKHQKAKVFRANEPLLSVFMWGVNHTISGLTHVNIPVMLMPDDFKAFSKIRVDNHNFNKENMPSHFKVKEYCPLVFRNLRERFHINETDYINSLTKSQPVPVVSNNKNSTKMYESHDKMFSIKVLQSEEVEFMHTMLKQYHPYIVEKHGKTLLPRYLGLYRLTVDGTETYFVVMKNIFSSTLKVHCKYDLKGMTVDREASVKEKVKDLPTLKDGDFIQDGCKLHVGTEQKEKLIATLTSDVEFLQRFHLTEYFCVCWYP
;
A
#
# COMPACT_ATOMS: atom_id res chain seq x y z
N MET A 1 -74.25 17.95 51.87
CA MET A 1 -73.78 16.94 50.89
C MET A 1 -72.61 17.54 50.13
N SER A 2 -71.38 17.09 50.40
CA SER A 2 -70.15 17.55 49.75
C SER A 2 -70.07 17.09 48.30
N THR A 3 -69.80 18.03 47.40
CA THR A 3 -69.38 17.77 46.01
C THR A 3 -67.94 17.26 45.99
N LYS A 4 -67.73 16.04 45.46
CA LYS A 4 -66.41 15.45 45.22
C LYS A 4 -65.86 15.94 43.89
N THR A 5 -64.72 16.62 43.94
CA THR A 5 -63.84 16.92 42.79
C THR A 5 -63.13 15.63 42.35
N THR A 6 -63.26 15.28 41.07
CA THR A 6 -62.52 14.18 40.44
C THR A 6 -61.24 14.71 39.80
N ASP A 7 -60.09 14.34 40.38
CA ASP A 7 -58.76 14.68 39.86
C ASP A 7 -58.46 13.95 38.54
N VAL A 8 -58.11 14.72 37.52
CA VAL A 8 -57.60 14.22 36.24
C VAL A 8 -56.11 13.87 36.40
N VAL A 9 -55.79 12.58 36.46
CA VAL A 9 -54.41 12.09 36.48
C VAL A 9 -53.78 12.28 35.09
N GLY A 10 -53.00 13.34 34.92
CA GLY A 10 -52.17 13.56 33.73
C GLY A 10 -51.04 12.53 33.65
N SER A 11 -51.07 11.67 32.64
CA SER A 11 -49.99 10.73 32.34
C SER A 11 -48.76 11.47 31.79
N ARG A 12 -47.75 11.68 32.63
CA ARG A 12 -46.44 12.19 32.21
C ARG A 12 -45.74 11.15 31.33
N VAL A 13 -45.78 11.35 30.01
CA VAL A 13 -44.93 10.63 29.07
C VAL A 13 -43.47 10.98 29.39
N LYS A 14 -42.73 10.02 29.98
CA LYS A 14 -41.30 10.14 30.21
C LYS A 14 -40.60 10.34 28.86
N LYS A 15 -40.20 11.57 28.54
CA LYS A 15 -39.28 11.84 27.43
C LYS A 15 -37.99 11.08 27.70
N LYS A 16 -37.78 9.95 27.01
CA LYS A 16 -36.50 9.25 27.00
C LYS A 16 -35.46 10.23 26.46
N HIS A 17 -34.58 10.73 27.32
CA HIS A 17 -33.35 11.40 26.87
C HIS A 17 -32.53 10.36 26.10
N LEU A 18 -32.69 10.31 24.78
CA LEU A 18 -31.71 9.66 23.93
C LEU A 18 -30.42 10.45 24.09
N LYS A 19 -29.46 9.91 24.84
CA LYS A 19 -28.08 10.36 24.74
C LYS A 19 -27.65 10.08 23.30
N PRO A 20 -27.27 11.09 22.50
CA PRO A 20 -26.73 10.83 21.17
C PRO A 20 -25.47 9.97 21.36
N LYS A 21 -25.58 8.66 21.11
CA LYS A 21 -24.41 7.79 20.99
C LYS A 21 -23.69 8.30 19.75
N HIS A 22 -22.64 9.08 19.96
CA HIS A 22 -21.74 9.42 18.90
C HIS A 22 -21.13 8.10 18.45
N GLN A 23 -21.39 7.73 17.19
CA GLN A 23 -20.73 6.58 16.61
C GLN A 23 -19.23 6.85 16.75
N LYS A 24 -18.51 5.99 17.48
CA LYS A 24 -17.05 6.07 17.60
C LYS A 24 -16.45 5.70 16.25
N ALA A 25 -16.52 6.63 15.29
CA ALA A 25 -15.87 6.46 14.00
C ALA A 25 -14.37 6.44 14.25
N LYS A 26 -13.67 5.47 13.65
CA LYS A 26 -12.21 5.46 13.63
C LYS A 26 -11.76 6.74 12.91
N VAL A 27 -11.10 7.63 13.65
CA VAL A 27 -10.64 8.92 13.11
C VAL A 27 -9.24 8.70 12.55
N PHE A 28 -9.08 8.83 11.24
CA PHE A 28 -7.79 8.71 10.58
C PHE A 28 -7.11 10.07 10.55
N ARG A 29 -6.13 10.28 11.43
CA ARG A 29 -5.39 11.54 11.57
C ARG A 29 -3.98 11.39 11.02
N ALA A 30 -3.59 12.30 10.15
CA ALA A 30 -2.23 12.44 9.66
C ALA A 30 -1.84 13.91 9.57
N ASN A 31 -0.54 14.17 9.45
CA ASN A 31 0.04 15.48 9.28
C ASN A 31 -0.31 16.10 7.91
N GLU A 32 -0.52 15.26 6.89
CA GLU A 32 -0.96 15.68 5.56
C GLU A 32 -2.40 15.19 5.31
N PRO A 33 -3.33 16.06 4.83
CA PRO A 33 -4.71 15.65 4.57
C PRO A 33 -4.82 14.49 3.56
N LEU A 34 -3.88 14.43 2.62
CA LEU A 34 -3.75 13.33 1.65
C LEU A 34 -3.60 11.97 2.33
N LEU A 35 -2.79 11.87 3.40
CA LEU A 35 -2.56 10.64 4.13
C LEU A 35 -3.77 10.25 4.99
N SER A 36 -4.49 11.22 5.55
CA SER A 36 -5.77 10.95 6.23
C SER A 36 -6.80 10.34 5.25
N VAL A 37 -6.90 10.91 4.05
CA VAL A 37 -7.77 10.39 2.97
C VAL A 37 -7.31 9.02 2.49
N PHE A 38 -6.00 8.77 2.38
CA PHE A 38 -5.45 7.46 2.06
C PHE A 38 -5.88 6.40 3.08
N MET A 39 -5.64 6.65 4.37
CA MET A 39 -5.98 5.71 5.44
C MET A 39 -7.48 5.44 5.52
N TRP A 40 -8.30 6.49 5.40
CA TRP A 40 -9.75 6.36 5.35
C TRP A 40 -10.18 5.54 4.13
N GLY A 41 -9.59 5.81 2.96
CA GLY A 41 -9.87 5.15 1.70
C GLY A 41 -9.60 3.65 1.77
N VAL A 42 -8.39 3.26 2.21
CA VAL A 42 -8.02 1.85 2.42
C VAL A 42 -8.98 1.19 3.40
N ASN A 43 -9.24 1.80 4.55
CA ASN A 43 -10.17 1.21 5.52
C ASN A 43 -11.56 1.00 4.90
N HIS A 44 -12.09 1.99 4.18
CA HIS A 44 -13.43 1.91 3.60
C HIS A 44 -13.52 0.88 2.48
N THR A 45 -12.60 0.90 1.51
CA THR A 45 -12.69 0.01 0.35
C THR A 45 -12.47 -1.44 0.74
N ILE A 46 -11.49 -1.72 1.60
CA ILE A 46 -11.22 -3.09 2.04
C ILE A 46 -12.33 -3.63 2.94
N SER A 47 -12.89 -2.80 3.84
CA SER A 47 -14.06 -3.20 4.62
C SER A 47 -15.27 -3.50 3.73
N GLY A 48 -15.49 -2.69 2.69
CA GLY A 48 -16.56 -2.92 1.71
C GLY A 48 -16.40 -4.23 0.94
N LEU A 49 -15.17 -4.62 0.60
CA LEU A 49 -14.87 -5.87 -0.09
C LEU A 49 -15.19 -7.12 0.74
N THR A 50 -15.25 -7.03 2.08
CA THR A 50 -15.64 -8.16 2.93
C THR A 50 -17.07 -8.63 2.67
N HIS A 51 -17.92 -7.75 2.14
CA HIS A 51 -19.30 -8.04 1.76
C HIS A 51 -19.44 -8.56 0.32
N VAL A 52 -18.34 -8.62 -0.43
CA VAL A 52 -18.32 -9.12 -1.80
C VAL A 52 -17.84 -10.57 -1.80
N ASN A 53 -18.61 -11.45 -2.43
CA ASN A 53 -18.24 -12.85 -2.57
C ASN A 53 -16.94 -12.99 -3.37
N ILE A 54 -16.08 -13.91 -2.94
CA ILE A 54 -14.82 -14.20 -3.63
C ILE A 54 -15.17 -15.00 -4.89
N PRO A 55 -14.90 -14.48 -6.10
CA PRO A 55 -15.16 -15.24 -7.32
C PRO A 55 -14.16 -16.39 -7.45
N VAL A 56 -14.60 -17.49 -8.06
CA VAL A 56 -13.73 -18.66 -8.32
C VAL A 56 -12.61 -18.32 -9.32
N MET A 57 -12.92 -17.46 -10.29
CA MET A 57 -11.97 -16.97 -11.29
C MET A 57 -12.17 -15.47 -11.51
N LEU A 58 -11.08 -14.77 -11.84
CA LEU A 58 -11.16 -13.37 -12.25
C LEU A 58 -11.48 -13.27 -13.74
N MET A 59 -12.38 -12.36 -14.10
CA MET A 59 -12.79 -12.08 -15.46
C MET A 59 -12.00 -10.90 -16.05
N PRO A 60 -11.90 -10.76 -17.38
CA PRO A 60 -11.21 -9.63 -18.01
C PRO A 60 -11.69 -8.24 -17.56
N ASP A 61 -12.97 -8.13 -17.17
CA ASP A 61 -13.56 -6.88 -16.68
C ASP A 61 -13.08 -6.51 -15.28
N ASP A 62 -12.65 -7.47 -14.45
CA ASP A 62 -12.07 -7.20 -13.13
C ASP A 62 -10.78 -6.39 -13.22
N PHE A 63 -10.05 -6.52 -14.34
CA PHE A 63 -8.82 -5.75 -14.63
C PHE A 63 -9.10 -4.33 -15.14
N LYS A 64 -10.37 -3.97 -15.37
CA LYS A 64 -10.83 -2.62 -15.71
C LYS A 64 -11.73 -2.02 -14.62
N ALA A 65 -12.21 -2.85 -13.70
CA ALA A 65 -13.11 -2.46 -12.63
C ALA A 65 -12.47 -1.41 -11.70
N PHE A 66 -13.31 -0.61 -11.07
CA PHE A 66 -12.90 0.32 -10.03
C PHE A 66 -14.05 0.58 -9.05
N SER A 67 -13.70 0.92 -7.82
CA SER A 67 -14.64 1.48 -6.83
C SER A 67 -14.30 2.94 -6.63
N LYS A 68 -15.29 3.85 -6.69
CA LYS A 68 -15.09 5.28 -6.50
C LYS A 68 -16.09 5.82 -5.49
N ILE A 69 -15.57 6.46 -4.46
CA ILE A 69 -16.36 7.14 -3.43
C ILE A 69 -15.99 8.62 -3.44
N ARG A 70 -17.01 9.46 -3.32
CA ARG A 70 -16.88 10.90 -3.11
C ARG A 70 -17.49 11.22 -1.74
N VAL A 71 -16.74 11.95 -0.93
CA VAL A 71 -17.19 12.40 0.39
C VAL A 71 -17.30 13.91 0.35
N ASP A 72 -18.48 14.42 0.70
CA ASP A 72 -18.77 15.84 0.84
C ASP A 72 -19.36 16.06 2.24
N ASN A 73 -18.52 16.46 3.19
CA ASN A 73 -18.89 16.70 4.58
C ASN A 73 -19.21 18.19 4.79
N HIS A 74 -20.38 18.49 5.36
CA HIS A 74 -20.75 19.84 5.76
C HIS A 74 -20.70 19.97 7.28
N ASN A 75 -19.75 20.77 7.81
CA ASN A 75 -19.54 21.00 9.26
C ASN A 75 -19.37 19.71 10.10
N PHE A 76 -18.82 18.65 9.49
CA PHE A 76 -18.57 17.37 10.15
C PHE A 76 -17.08 17.00 10.05
N ASN A 77 -16.46 16.67 11.18
CA ASN A 77 -15.09 16.14 11.27
C ASN A 77 -13.98 16.99 10.59
N LYS A 78 -14.17 18.32 10.52
CA LYS A 78 -13.26 19.26 9.81
C LYS A 78 -11.82 19.25 10.32
N GLU A 79 -11.60 18.92 11.59
CA GLU A 79 -10.26 18.92 12.19
C GLU A 79 -9.40 17.73 11.73
N ASN A 80 -10.02 16.64 11.27
CA ASN A 80 -9.32 15.38 11.04
C ASN A 80 -9.28 14.97 9.57
N MET A 81 -10.27 15.40 8.78
CA MET A 81 -10.43 15.03 7.37
C MET A 81 -10.83 16.25 6.53
N PRO A 82 -10.37 16.33 5.27
CA PRO A 82 -10.89 17.29 4.31
C PRO A 82 -12.42 17.22 4.21
N SER A 83 -13.05 18.36 3.98
CA SER A 83 -14.51 18.41 3.78
C SER A 83 -14.92 17.76 2.45
N HIS A 84 -14.08 17.86 1.42
CA HIS A 84 -14.35 17.30 0.10
C HIS A 84 -13.16 16.48 -0.38
N PHE A 85 -13.38 15.20 -0.64
CA PHE A 85 -12.35 14.35 -1.24
C PHE A 85 -12.97 13.19 -2.02
N LYS A 86 -12.17 12.58 -2.90
CA LYS A 86 -12.55 11.39 -3.66
C LYS A 86 -11.50 10.31 -3.44
N VAL A 87 -11.95 9.07 -3.31
CA VAL A 87 -11.10 7.88 -3.29
C VAL A 87 -11.56 6.97 -4.41
N LYS A 88 -10.62 6.54 -5.26
CA LYS A 88 -10.85 5.53 -6.28
C LYS A 88 -9.87 4.38 -6.06
N GLU A 89 -10.36 3.17 -5.85
CA GLU A 89 -9.57 1.94 -5.86
C GLU A 89 -9.73 1.27 -7.23
N TYR A 90 -8.61 0.91 -7.86
CA TYR A 90 -8.58 0.23 -9.14
C TYR A 90 -8.47 -1.28 -8.95
N CYS A 91 -9.12 -2.04 -9.82
CA CYS A 91 -9.11 -3.50 -9.87
C CYS A 91 -9.27 -4.19 -8.50
N PRO A 92 -10.30 -3.86 -7.69
CA PRO A 92 -10.36 -4.28 -6.28
C PRO A 92 -10.25 -5.80 -6.07
N LEU A 93 -10.93 -6.60 -6.92
CA LEU A 93 -10.91 -8.05 -6.84
C LEU A 93 -9.56 -8.66 -7.27
N VAL A 94 -8.88 -8.02 -8.23
CA VAL A 94 -7.54 -8.45 -8.66
C VAL A 94 -6.54 -8.26 -7.51
N PHE A 95 -6.53 -7.09 -6.87
CA PHE A 95 -5.65 -6.83 -5.73
C PHE A 95 -6.02 -7.63 -4.49
N ARG A 96 -7.31 -7.92 -4.28
CA ARG A 96 -7.75 -8.87 -3.25
C ARG A 96 -7.13 -10.25 -3.46
N ASN A 97 -7.21 -10.79 -4.69
CA ASN A 97 -6.60 -12.08 -4.99
C ASN A 97 -5.07 -12.05 -4.91
N LEU A 98 -4.41 -10.96 -5.34
CA LEU A 98 -2.96 -10.80 -5.18
C LEU A 98 -2.53 -10.81 -3.70
N ARG A 99 -3.26 -10.12 -2.82
CA ARG A 99 -2.99 -10.17 -1.36
C ARG A 99 -3.09 -11.59 -0.81
N GLU A 100 -4.11 -12.35 -1.22
CA GLU A 100 -4.26 -13.76 -0.85
C GLU A 100 -3.08 -14.61 -1.36
N ARG A 101 -2.68 -14.45 -2.63
CA ARG A 101 -1.53 -15.15 -3.24
C ARG A 101 -0.21 -14.82 -2.55
N PHE A 102 -0.08 -13.63 -1.94
CA PHE A 102 1.08 -13.23 -1.15
C PHE A 102 0.94 -13.50 0.35
N HIS A 103 -0.11 -14.22 0.76
CA HIS A 103 -0.41 -14.58 2.15
C HIS A 103 -0.55 -13.35 3.07
N ILE A 104 -1.23 -12.32 2.58
CA ILE A 104 -1.52 -11.10 3.34
C ILE A 104 -2.99 -11.10 3.74
N ASN A 105 -3.23 -11.14 5.05
CA ASN A 105 -4.57 -11.00 5.60
C ASN A 105 -5.09 -9.56 5.41
N GLU A 106 -6.36 -9.40 5.04
CA GLU A 106 -6.98 -8.08 4.84
C GLU A 106 -6.98 -7.24 6.13
N THR A 107 -7.16 -7.88 7.29
CA THR A 107 -7.14 -7.23 8.60
C THR A 107 -5.76 -6.69 8.92
N ASP A 108 -4.70 -7.47 8.66
CA ASP A 108 -3.32 -7.05 8.87
C ASP A 108 -2.95 -5.92 7.90
N TYR A 109 -3.39 -6.02 6.65
CA TYR A 109 -3.20 -4.97 5.64
C TYR A 109 -3.84 -3.65 6.09
N ILE A 110 -5.11 -3.67 6.52
CA ILE A 110 -5.80 -2.46 7.04
C ILE A 110 -5.09 -1.94 8.28
N ASN A 111 -4.74 -2.80 9.24
CA ASN A 111 -4.10 -2.38 10.48
C ASN A 111 -2.75 -1.72 10.22
N SER A 112 -1.90 -2.32 9.39
CA SER A 112 -0.57 -1.80 9.05
C SER A 112 -0.65 -0.41 8.40
N LEU A 113 -1.61 -0.22 7.48
CA LEU A 113 -1.76 1.02 6.71
C LEU A 113 -2.55 2.12 7.41
N THR A 114 -3.37 1.80 8.42
CA THR A 114 -4.36 2.75 8.97
C THR A 114 -4.29 2.95 10.49
N LYS A 115 -3.53 2.13 11.22
CA LYS A 115 -3.37 2.28 12.68
C LYS A 115 -2.59 3.55 13.04
N SER A 116 -1.60 3.90 12.22
CA SER A 116 -0.79 5.11 12.32
C SER A 116 -0.51 5.64 10.92
N GLN A 117 -0.26 6.94 10.79
CA GLN A 117 0.07 7.54 9.49
C GLN A 117 1.32 6.90 8.87
N PRO A 118 1.34 6.70 7.54
CA PRO A 118 2.55 6.32 6.82
C PRO A 118 3.68 7.35 7.01
N VAL A 119 4.92 6.85 7.11
CA VAL A 119 6.11 7.67 7.32
C VAL A 119 6.81 7.90 5.97
N PRO A 120 7.16 9.13 5.59
CA PRO A 120 7.86 9.38 4.33
C PRO A 120 9.25 8.76 4.34
N VAL A 121 9.62 8.08 3.25
CA VAL A 121 10.97 7.55 3.03
C VAL A 121 11.84 8.67 2.46
N VAL A 122 12.87 9.06 3.20
CA VAL A 122 13.81 10.09 2.75
C VAL A 122 14.68 9.51 1.64
N SER A 123 14.37 9.85 0.40
CA SER A 123 15.18 9.51 -0.77
C SER A 123 16.00 10.72 -1.20
N ASN A 124 17.31 10.54 -1.36
CA ASN A 124 18.24 11.60 -1.75
C ASN A 124 18.35 11.79 -3.26
N ASN A 125 17.64 10.97 -4.05
CA ASN A 125 17.65 11.08 -5.48
C ASN A 125 16.68 12.20 -5.89
N LYS A 126 17.18 13.26 -6.53
CA LYS A 126 16.32 14.37 -6.99
C LYS A 126 15.19 13.91 -7.92
N ASN A 127 15.35 12.75 -8.57
CA ASN A 127 14.39 12.16 -9.49
C ASN A 127 13.58 11.00 -8.89
N SER A 128 13.74 10.65 -7.60
CA SER A 128 12.95 9.56 -7.01
C SER A 128 11.55 10.04 -6.63
N THR A 129 10.55 9.28 -7.08
CA THR A 129 9.14 9.49 -6.74
C THR A 129 8.90 9.38 -5.23
N LYS A 130 8.03 10.23 -4.68
CA LYS A 130 7.71 10.28 -3.25
C LYS A 130 7.21 8.90 -2.79
N MET A 131 7.76 8.40 -1.68
CA MET A 131 7.45 7.08 -1.13
C MET A 131 7.23 7.17 0.37
N TYR A 132 6.39 6.31 0.90
CA TYR A 132 6.09 6.17 2.31
C TYR A 132 6.20 4.72 2.73
N GLU A 133 6.39 4.47 4.01
CA GLU A 133 6.32 3.15 4.64
C GLU A 133 5.20 3.12 5.67
N SER A 134 4.57 1.95 5.82
CA SER A 134 3.68 1.71 6.95
C SER A 134 4.46 1.80 8.26
N HIS A 135 3.76 2.12 9.35
CA HIS A 135 4.38 2.32 10.66
C HIS A 135 5.14 1.07 11.20
N ASP A 136 4.74 -0.11 10.75
CA ASP A 136 5.35 -1.40 11.06
C ASP A 136 6.34 -1.89 9.97
N LYS A 137 6.59 -1.06 8.96
CA LYS A 137 7.49 -1.31 7.82
C LYS A 137 7.12 -2.53 6.97
N MET A 138 5.91 -3.08 7.14
CA MET A 138 5.43 -4.23 6.37
C MET A 138 5.11 -3.88 4.92
N PHE A 139 4.70 -2.63 4.66
CA PHE A 139 4.27 -2.16 3.35
C PHE A 139 4.94 -0.86 2.97
N SER A 140 5.17 -0.70 1.67
CA SER A 140 5.66 0.52 1.07
C SER A 140 4.59 1.09 0.14
N ILE A 141 4.47 2.41 0.14
CA ILE A 141 3.45 3.16 -0.61
C ILE A 141 4.19 4.13 -1.52
N LYS A 142 4.15 3.89 -2.83
CA LYS A 142 4.82 4.75 -3.82
C LYS A 142 3.79 5.66 -4.49
N VAL A 143 4.12 6.96 -4.59
CA VAL A 143 3.39 7.89 -5.44
C VAL A 143 3.75 7.62 -6.89
N LEU A 144 2.74 7.41 -7.73
CA LEU A 144 2.92 7.17 -9.16
C LEU A 144 2.59 8.42 -9.98
N GLN A 145 3.30 8.57 -11.09
CA GLN A 145 2.91 9.47 -12.19
C GLN A 145 1.82 8.83 -13.05
N SER A 146 1.13 9.65 -13.85
CA SER A 146 0.00 9.18 -14.69
C SER A 146 0.43 8.08 -15.68
N GLU A 147 1.61 8.24 -16.28
CA GLU A 147 2.21 7.29 -17.22
C GLU A 147 2.52 5.95 -16.55
N GLU A 148 3.01 5.98 -15.30
CA GLU A 148 3.26 4.78 -14.50
C GLU A 148 1.96 4.02 -14.18
N VAL A 149 0.85 4.74 -13.97
CA VAL A 149 -0.47 4.17 -13.70
C VAL A 149 -1.03 3.46 -14.93
N GLU A 150 -0.91 4.08 -16.11
CA GLU A 150 -1.29 3.46 -17.39
C GLU A 150 -0.48 2.20 -17.68
N PHE A 151 0.83 2.27 -17.45
CA PHE A 151 1.70 1.11 -17.54
C PHE A 151 1.28 0.01 -16.56
N MET A 152 0.98 0.37 -15.30
CA MET A 152 0.53 -0.60 -14.30
C MET A 152 -0.75 -1.32 -14.71
N HIS A 153 -1.73 -0.62 -15.29
CA HIS A 153 -2.95 -1.24 -15.80
C HIS A 153 -2.69 -2.24 -16.94
N THR A 154 -1.73 -1.92 -17.81
CA THR A 154 -1.31 -2.79 -18.90
C THR A 154 -0.57 -4.03 -18.38
N MET A 155 0.35 -3.82 -17.44
CA MET A 155 1.18 -4.85 -16.83
C MET A 155 0.37 -5.79 -15.91
N LEU A 156 -0.64 -5.29 -15.20
CA LEU A 156 -1.45 -6.06 -14.25
C LEU A 156 -2.10 -7.30 -14.87
N LYS A 157 -2.51 -7.21 -16.14
CA LYS A 157 -3.14 -8.32 -16.89
C LYS A 157 -2.23 -9.51 -17.12
N GLN A 158 -0.92 -9.30 -17.22
CA GLN A 158 0.05 -10.40 -17.34
C GLN A 158 0.68 -10.75 -15.99
N TYR A 159 0.83 -9.76 -15.12
CA TYR A 159 1.38 -9.93 -13.78
C TYR A 159 0.53 -10.86 -12.92
N HIS A 160 -0.79 -10.70 -12.89
CA HIS A 160 -1.65 -11.58 -12.09
C HIS A 160 -1.50 -13.06 -12.50
N PRO A 161 -1.64 -13.45 -13.78
CA PRO A 161 -1.37 -14.82 -14.22
C PRO A 161 0.02 -15.31 -13.84
N TYR A 162 1.06 -14.47 -14.00
CA TYR A 162 2.43 -14.80 -13.62
C TYR A 162 2.55 -15.14 -12.12
N ILE A 163 1.93 -14.33 -11.25
CA ILE A 163 1.90 -14.58 -9.80
C ILE A 163 1.15 -15.87 -9.46
N VAL A 164 0.06 -16.17 -10.17
CA VAL A 164 -0.68 -17.44 -9.99
C VAL A 164 0.19 -18.64 -10.37
N GLU A 165 0.83 -18.59 -11.54
CA GLU A 165 1.69 -19.65 -12.05
C GLU A 165 2.91 -19.91 -11.14
N LYS A 166 3.56 -18.84 -10.66
CA LYS A 166 4.71 -18.95 -9.76
C LYS A 166 4.32 -19.15 -8.28
N HIS A 167 3.03 -19.33 -7.98
CA HIS A 167 2.52 -19.50 -6.62
C HIS A 167 3.00 -18.40 -5.65
N GLY A 168 3.04 -17.15 -6.10
CA GLY A 168 3.50 -16.00 -5.31
C GLY A 168 5.02 -15.93 -5.07
N LYS A 169 5.81 -16.88 -5.60
CA LYS A 169 7.27 -16.90 -5.48
C LYS A 169 7.90 -16.04 -6.57
N THR A 170 8.21 -14.79 -6.24
CA THR A 170 8.83 -13.82 -7.14
C THR A 170 9.67 -12.80 -6.34
N LEU A 171 10.67 -12.24 -7.01
CA LEU A 171 11.46 -11.09 -6.58
C LEU A 171 10.88 -9.76 -7.09
N LEU A 172 9.88 -9.80 -8.00
CA LEU A 172 9.19 -8.60 -8.46
C LEU A 172 8.46 -7.90 -7.30
N PRO A 173 8.22 -6.58 -7.42
CA PRO A 173 7.40 -5.86 -6.45
C PRO A 173 6.05 -6.55 -6.27
N ARG A 174 5.68 -6.80 -5.02
CA ARG A 174 4.42 -7.49 -4.68
C ARG A 174 3.33 -6.45 -4.53
N TYR A 175 2.61 -6.16 -5.60
CA TYR A 175 1.59 -5.11 -5.63
C TYR A 175 0.29 -5.56 -4.93
N LEU A 176 -0.25 -4.70 -4.07
CA LEU A 176 -1.32 -5.04 -3.12
C LEU A 176 -2.54 -4.11 -3.20
N GLY A 177 -2.41 -2.98 -3.88
CA GLY A 177 -3.51 -2.05 -4.11
C GLY A 177 -3.07 -0.85 -4.95
N LEU A 178 -4.00 -0.32 -5.74
CA LEU A 178 -3.82 0.88 -6.55
C LEU A 178 -4.95 1.86 -6.25
N TYR A 179 -4.60 3.05 -5.80
CA TYR A 179 -5.53 4.07 -5.36
C TYR A 179 -5.28 5.38 -6.10
N ARG A 180 -6.35 6.10 -6.41
CA ARG A 180 -6.30 7.52 -6.78
C ARG A 180 -7.09 8.31 -5.76
N LEU A 181 -6.42 9.28 -5.15
CA LEU A 181 -7.01 10.19 -4.19
C LEU A 181 -7.16 11.55 -4.86
N THR A 182 -8.29 12.21 -4.65
CA THR A 182 -8.48 13.61 -5.03
C THR A 182 -8.74 14.41 -3.77
N VAL A 183 -7.81 15.29 -3.41
CA VAL A 183 -7.92 16.18 -2.25
C VAL A 183 -7.69 17.60 -2.74
N ASP A 184 -8.61 18.52 -2.41
CA ASP A 184 -8.55 19.92 -2.82
C ASP A 184 -8.29 20.13 -4.33
N GLY A 185 -8.92 19.28 -5.15
CA GLY A 185 -8.79 19.29 -6.62
C GLY A 185 -7.52 18.63 -7.19
N THR A 186 -6.56 18.28 -6.35
CA THR A 186 -5.31 17.61 -6.78
C THR A 186 -5.50 16.10 -6.79
N GLU A 187 -5.20 15.45 -7.92
CA GLU A 187 -5.19 13.99 -8.02
C GLU A 187 -3.80 13.42 -7.69
N THR A 188 -3.74 12.39 -6.85
CA THR A 188 -2.51 11.68 -6.51
C THR A 188 -2.75 10.17 -6.59
N TYR A 189 -1.82 9.46 -7.21
CA TYR A 189 -1.90 8.01 -7.41
C TYR A 189 -0.95 7.31 -6.46
N PHE A 190 -1.44 6.27 -5.79
CA PHE A 190 -0.69 5.46 -4.85
C PHE A 190 -0.75 4.00 -5.26
N VAL A 191 0.41 3.36 -5.34
CA VAL A 191 0.51 1.90 -5.33
C VAL A 191 1.06 1.44 -3.98
N VAL A 192 0.39 0.44 -3.40
CA VAL A 192 0.84 -0.22 -2.18
C VAL A 192 1.53 -1.52 -2.58
N MET A 193 2.71 -1.76 -2.04
CA MET A 193 3.50 -2.97 -2.25
C MET A 193 4.01 -3.54 -0.93
N LYS A 194 4.30 -4.84 -0.88
CA LYS A 194 4.99 -5.43 0.27
C LYS A 194 6.41 -4.89 0.36
N ASN A 195 6.86 -4.54 1.57
CA ASN A 195 8.26 -4.17 1.75
C ASN A 195 9.16 -5.39 1.49
N ILE A 196 10.31 -5.14 0.83
CA ILE A 196 11.30 -6.19 0.54
C ILE A 196 12.08 -6.53 1.82
N PHE A 197 12.30 -5.53 2.66
CA PHE A 197 13.00 -5.69 3.93
C PHE A 197 12.08 -6.32 4.98
N SER A 198 12.67 -7.19 5.81
CA SER A 198 11.97 -7.70 6.97
C SER A 198 11.76 -6.56 7.97
N SER A 199 10.56 -6.49 8.54
CA SER A 199 10.25 -5.58 9.65
C SER A 199 10.94 -5.98 10.95
N THR A 200 11.33 -7.26 11.09
CA THR A 200 11.93 -7.82 12.31
C THR A 200 13.44 -7.90 12.27
N LEU A 201 14.04 -8.05 11.08
CA LEU A 201 15.48 -8.20 10.93
C LEU A 201 16.10 -6.85 10.56
N LYS A 202 17.15 -6.47 11.30
CA LYS A 202 17.93 -5.25 11.02
C LYS A 202 18.76 -5.45 9.76
N VAL A 203 18.60 -4.56 8.79
CA VAL A 203 19.45 -4.51 7.59
C VAL A 203 20.78 -3.88 7.96
N HIS A 204 21.87 -4.57 7.65
CA HIS A 204 23.23 -4.09 7.94
C HIS A 204 23.88 -3.42 6.74
N CYS A 205 23.55 -3.88 5.53
CA CYS A 205 24.06 -3.33 4.29
C CYS A 205 23.02 -3.44 3.17
N LYS A 206 23.02 -2.49 2.25
CA LYS A 206 22.03 -2.37 1.17
C LYS A 206 22.73 -2.03 -0.14
N TYR A 207 22.45 -2.82 -1.17
CA TYR A 207 22.97 -2.58 -2.52
C TYR A 207 21.82 -2.43 -3.54
N ASP A 208 21.89 -1.38 -4.34
CA ASP A 208 21.17 -1.28 -5.61
C ASP A 208 22.11 -1.85 -6.68
N LEU A 209 21.82 -3.04 -7.21
CA LEU A 209 22.66 -3.71 -8.21
C LEU A 209 21.91 -3.75 -9.53
N LYS A 210 22.49 -3.23 -10.62
CA LYS A 210 21.91 -3.24 -11.96
C LYS A 210 22.73 -4.06 -12.97
N GLY A 211 23.89 -4.59 -12.59
CA GLY A 211 24.76 -5.38 -13.45
C GLY A 211 25.63 -4.55 -14.41
N MET A 212 25.68 -3.23 -14.21
CA MET A 212 26.52 -2.31 -14.97
C MET A 212 27.46 -1.55 -14.01
N THR A 213 28.63 -1.12 -14.49
CA THR A 213 29.65 -0.50 -13.63
C THR A 213 29.80 1.01 -13.82
N VAL A 214 29.36 1.56 -14.95
CA VAL A 214 29.46 3.00 -15.24
C VAL A 214 28.46 3.81 -14.41
N ASP A 215 28.93 4.81 -13.66
CA ASP A 215 28.13 5.67 -12.76
C ASP A 215 27.34 4.92 -11.66
N ARG A 216 27.81 3.73 -11.31
CA ARG A 216 27.21 2.86 -10.29
C ARG A 216 28.02 2.82 -9.00
N GLU A 217 28.41 3.99 -8.51
CA GLU A 217 28.89 4.20 -7.15
C GLU A 217 27.92 5.07 -6.35
N ALA A 218 27.85 4.83 -5.03
CA ALA A 218 27.09 5.67 -4.13
C ALA A 218 27.76 7.03 -3.97
N SER A 219 26.95 8.10 -3.98
CA SER A 219 27.45 9.45 -3.75
C SER A 219 28.07 9.58 -2.35
N VAL A 220 29.01 10.50 -2.19
CA VAL A 220 29.63 10.81 -0.87
C VAL A 220 28.55 11.09 0.19
N LYS A 221 27.48 11.80 -0.17
CA LYS A 221 26.36 12.10 0.75
C LYS A 221 25.57 10.87 1.17
N GLU A 222 25.46 9.87 0.30
CA GLU A 222 24.78 8.60 0.61
C GLU A 222 25.64 7.75 1.54
N LYS A 223 26.96 7.69 1.29
CA LYS A 223 27.94 6.91 2.08
C LYS A 223 28.06 7.36 3.54
N VAL A 224 27.68 8.60 3.87
CA VAL A 224 27.74 9.16 5.24
C VAL A 224 26.53 8.74 6.11
N LYS A 225 25.49 8.15 5.52
CA LYS A 225 24.31 7.69 6.28
C LYS A 225 24.63 6.46 7.12
N ASP A 226 23.87 6.28 8.20
CA ASP A 226 23.94 5.08 9.06
C ASP A 226 23.68 3.77 8.30
N LEU A 227 22.87 3.82 7.24
CA LEU A 227 22.58 2.69 6.36
C LEU A 227 22.59 3.15 4.89
N PRO A 228 23.77 3.21 4.25
CA PRO A 228 23.90 3.72 2.88
C PRO A 228 23.29 2.74 1.87
N THR A 229 22.77 3.30 0.77
CA THR A 229 22.43 2.54 -0.44
C THR A 229 23.65 2.50 -1.36
N LEU A 230 24.44 1.44 -1.24
CA LEU A 230 25.60 1.20 -2.10
C LEU A 230 25.17 0.70 -3.47
N LYS A 231 26.07 0.74 -4.46
CA LYS A 231 25.79 0.32 -5.83
C LYS A 231 26.78 -0.73 -6.35
N ASP A 232 26.69 -1.09 -7.62
CA ASP A 232 27.51 -2.13 -8.26
C ASP A 232 29.03 -1.93 -8.11
N GLY A 233 29.53 -0.70 -8.28
CA GLY A 233 30.95 -0.38 -8.12
C GLY A 233 31.44 -0.55 -6.68
N ASP A 234 30.62 -0.11 -5.72
CA ASP A 234 30.90 -0.29 -4.30
C ASP A 234 30.91 -1.78 -3.92
N PHE A 235 29.95 -2.56 -4.45
CA PHE A 235 29.86 -4.01 -4.20
C PHE A 235 31.12 -4.77 -4.65
N ILE A 236 31.68 -4.40 -5.81
CA ILE A 236 32.92 -4.98 -6.33
C ILE A 236 34.12 -4.53 -5.50
N GLN A 237 34.20 -3.23 -5.15
CA GLN A 237 35.28 -2.66 -4.36
C GLN A 237 35.35 -3.29 -2.95
N ASP A 238 34.20 -3.48 -2.32
CA ASP A 238 34.10 -4.07 -0.98
C ASP A 238 34.39 -5.58 -0.98
N GLY A 239 34.60 -6.19 -2.15
CA GLY A 239 34.85 -7.62 -2.30
C GLY A 239 33.69 -8.49 -1.78
N CYS A 240 32.48 -7.93 -1.78
CA CYS A 240 31.33 -8.54 -1.14
C CYS A 240 30.92 -9.83 -1.86
N LYS A 241 30.62 -10.89 -1.11
CA LYS A 241 30.15 -12.18 -1.64
C LYS A 241 28.87 -12.60 -0.93
N LEU A 242 27.86 -12.96 -1.72
CA LEU A 242 26.63 -13.53 -1.20
C LEU A 242 26.81 -15.05 -1.01
N HIS A 243 26.97 -15.46 0.24
CA HIS A 243 27.07 -16.87 0.61
C HIS A 243 25.67 -17.43 0.82
N VAL A 244 25.19 -18.19 -0.15
CA VAL A 244 23.89 -18.88 -0.08
C VAL A 244 24.17 -20.37 -0.31
N GLY A 245 23.48 -21.25 0.43
CA GLY A 245 23.55 -22.68 0.20
C GLY A 245 23.18 -23.04 -1.25
N THR A 246 23.76 -24.11 -1.78
CA THR A 246 23.63 -24.51 -3.20
C THR A 246 22.17 -24.60 -3.64
N GLU A 247 21.33 -25.24 -2.84
CA GLU A 247 19.91 -25.41 -3.12
C GLU A 247 19.15 -24.07 -3.17
N GLN A 248 19.43 -23.16 -2.23
CA GLN A 248 18.80 -21.84 -2.19
C GLN A 248 19.32 -20.95 -3.31
N LYS A 249 20.59 -21.08 -3.69
CA LYS A 249 21.17 -20.39 -4.85
C LYS A 249 20.48 -20.82 -6.15
N GLU A 250 20.28 -22.12 -6.36
CA GLU A 250 19.57 -22.63 -7.54
C GLU A 250 18.13 -22.10 -7.59
N LYS A 251 17.41 -22.12 -6.46
CA LYS A 251 16.06 -21.54 -6.36
C LYS A 251 16.05 -20.05 -6.65
N LEU A 252 17.02 -19.30 -6.13
CA LEU A 252 17.14 -17.86 -6.34
C LEU A 252 17.38 -17.54 -7.82
N ILE A 253 18.33 -18.23 -8.45
CA ILE A 253 18.64 -18.05 -9.88
C ILE A 253 17.44 -18.42 -10.75
N ALA A 254 16.76 -19.54 -10.48
CA ALA A 254 15.57 -19.92 -11.24
C ALA A 254 14.43 -18.89 -11.13
N THR A 255 14.22 -18.35 -9.93
CA THR A 255 13.23 -17.28 -9.70
C THR A 255 13.63 -16.01 -10.46
N LEU A 256 14.90 -15.60 -10.34
CA LEU A 256 15.44 -14.43 -11.03
C LEU A 256 15.29 -14.56 -12.55
N THR A 257 15.68 -15.69 -13.14
CA THR A 257 15.52 -15.92 -14.58
C THR A 257 14.06 -15.79 -15.02
N SER A 258 13.12 -16.40 -14.29
CA SER A 258 11.69 -16.28 -14.61
C SER A 258 11.18 -14.83 -14.53
N ASP A 259 11.59 -14.09 -13.50
CA ASP A 259 11.19 -12.70 -13.31
C ASP A 259 11.76 -11.80 -14.42
N VAL A 260 13.00 -12.04 -14.86
CA VAL A 260 13.64 -11.30 -15.95
C VAL A 260 12.96 -11.57 -17.28
N GLU A 261 12.67 -12.83 -17.60
CA GLU A 261 11.92 -13.20 -18.79
C GLU A 261 10.53 -12.54 -18.81
N PHE A 262 9.88 -12.42 -17.66
CA PHE A 262 8.62 -11.69 -17.52
C PHE A 262 8.81 -10.19 -17.82
N LEU A 263 9.82 -9.54 -17.23
CA LEU A 263 10.10 -8.11 -17.44
C LEU A 263 10.48 -7.78 -18.89
N GLN A 264 11.22 -8.68 -19.56
CA GLN A 264 11.61 -8.52 -20.95
C GLN A 264 10.42 -8.38 -21.91
N ARG A 265 9.28 -9.02 -21.60
CA ARG A 265 8.04 -8.91 -22.40
C ARG A 265 7.46 -7.49 -22.41
N PHE A 266 7.81 -6.67 -21.42
CA PHE A 266 7.38 -5.28 -21.29
C PHE A 266 8.45 -4.29 -21.73
N HIS A 267 9.57 -4.76 -22.31
CA HIS A 267 10.74 -3.94 -22.62
C HIS A 267 11.26 -3.14 -21.41
N LEU A 268 11.05 -3.65 -20.19
CA LEU A 268 11.57 -3.05 -18.97
C LEU A 268 13.01 -3.52 -18.75
N THR A 269 13.97 -2.60 -18.85
CA THR A 269 15.41 -2.90 -18.73
C THR A 269 16.02 -2.52 -17.37
N GLU A 270 15.26 -1.88 -16.47
CA GLU A 270 15.82 -1.23 -15.27
C GLU A 270 15.22 -1.69 -13.92
N TYR A 271 15.31 -2.97 -13.54
CA TYR A 271 14.83 -3.39 -12.20
C TYR A 271 15.65 -4.52 -11.57
N PHE A 272 16.71 -4.19 -10.84
CA PHE A 272 17.32 -5.11 -9.88
C PHE A 272 17.76 -4.35 -8.62
N CYS A 273 17.52 -4.93 -7.44
CA CYS A 273 18.05 -4.48 -6.15
C CYS A 273 18.26 -5.72 -5.28
N VAL A 274 19.46 -5.89 -4.71
CA VAL A 274 19.83 -7.05 -3.90
C VAL A 274 20.23 -6.56 -2.51
N CYS A 275 19.57 -7.05 -1.47
CA CYS A 275 19.81 -6.64 -0.10
C CYS A 275 20.27 -7.81 0.77
N TRP A 276 21.16 -7.53 1.74
CA TRP A 276 21.89 -8.55 2.49
C TRP A 276 21.52 -8.57 3.99
N TYR A 277 21.47 -9.78 4.58
CA TYR A 277 21.35 -10.04 6.02
C TYR A 277 22.46 -11.03 6.47
N PRO A 278 23.05 -10.87 7.68
CA PRO A 278 24.06 -11.78 8.23
C PRO A 278 23.53 -13.15 8.59
#